data_AF-A0A3A3H8W8-F1
#
_entry.id   AF-A0A3A3H8W8-F1
#
_cell.length_a   1.000
_cell.length_b   1.000
_cell.length_c   1.000
_cell.angle_alpha   90.00
_cell.angle_beta   90.00
_cell.angle_gamma   90.00
#
_symmetry.space_group_name_H-M   'P 1'
#
loop_
_entity.id
_entity.type
_entity.pdbx_description
1 polymer ?
#
loop_
_entity_poly.entity_id
_entity_poly.type
_entity_poly.pdbx_seq_one_letter_code
_entity_poly.pdbx_strand_id
1 'polypeptide(L)'
;MEADLIAAIAACKNDLQRGEDNLVRMKAALRSLQRERRAVETEESTPIGQNKRGAKANRPVSDAKVILSFAREELRRVGHPLNRAEIAERLANSGIAIGAKAPLDRVAKVMWLAKEFQNVGDGYWFAGEPVPPNK
;
A
#
# COMPACT_ATOMS: atom_id res chain seq x y z
N MET A 1 19.04 32.79 23.95
CA MET A 1 18.34 31.57 24.38
C MET A 1 16.95 31.45 23.77
N GLU A 2 15.99 32.32 24.10
CA GLU A 2 14.62 32.20 23.55
C GLU A 2 14.56 32.47 22.03
N ALA A 3 15.28 33.49 21.55
CA ALA A 3 15.39 33.81 20.12
C ALA A 3 16.05 32.68 19.30
N ASP A 4 17.05 32.00 19.87
CA ASP A 4 17.74 30.88 19.21
C ASP A 4 16.83 29.66 19.07
N LEU A 5 15.98 29.41 20.08
CA LEU A 5 14.99 28.34 20.06
C LEU A 5 13.92 28.61 19.00
N ILE A 6 13.44 29.85 18.88
CA ILE A 6 12.48 30.26 17.85
C ILE A 6 13.08 30.10 16.44
N ALA A 7 14.36 30.48 16.26
CA ALA A 7 15.07 30.31 15.00
C ALA A 7 15.24 28.83 14.62
N ALA A 8 15.58 27.97 15.59
CA ALA A 8 15.70 26.53 15.37
C ALA A 8 14.35 25.88 14.99
N ILE A 9 13.26 26.29 15.64
CA ILE A 9 11.91 25.82 15.30
C ILE A 9 11.50 26.27 13.89
N ALA A 10 11.83 27.51 13.51
CA ALA A 10 11.53 28.03 12.18
C ALA A 10 12.33 27.29 11.08
N ALA A 11 13.61 26.98 11.33
CA ALA A 11 14.43 26.18 10.43
C ALA A 11 13.85 24.77 10.25
N CYS A 12 13.48 24.11 11.34
CA CYS A 12 12.86 22.78 11.31
C CYS A 12 11.55 22.78 10.49
N LYS A 13 10.70 23.80 10.65
CA LYS A 13 9.48 23.96 9.85
C LYS A 13 9.77 24.12 8.36
N ASN A 14 10.78 24.90 8.01
CA ASN A 14 11.18 25.08 6.61
C ASN A 14 11.70 23.79 5.99
N ASP A 15 12.45 22.99 6.73
CA ASP A 15 12.97 21.71 6.26
C ASP A 15 11.84 20.70 6.04
N LEU A 16 10.84 20.66 6.94
CA LEU A 16 9.64 19.86 6.75
C LEU A 16 8.86 20.28 5.49
N GLN A 17 8.67 21.59 5.29
CA GLN A 17 7.99 22.12 4.10
C GLN A 17 8.71 21.72 2.80
N ARG A 18 10.05 21.80 2.78
CA ARG A 18 10.87 21.35 1.65
C ARG A 18 10.72 19.85 1.41
N GLY A 19 10.63 19.05 2.47
CA GLY A 19 10.37 17.62 2.38
C GLY A 19 9.03 17.30 1.69
N GLU A 20 7.98 18.01 2.07
CA GLU A 20 6.64 17.86 1.47
C GLU A 20 6.63 18.22 -0.02
N ASP A 21 7.25 19.34 -0.38
CA ASP A 21 7.34 19.78 -1.78
C ASP A 21 8.10 18.75 -2.64
N ASN A 22 9.19 18.20 -2.11
CA ASN A 22 9.95 17.15 -2.78
C ASN A 22 9.10 15.89 -2.98
N LEU A 23 8.32 15.47 -1.98
CA LEU A 23 7.41 14.34 -2.10
C LEU A 23 6.33 14.57 -3.15
N VAL A 24 5.77 15.79 -3.23
CA VAL A 24 4.80 16.16 -4.27
C VAL A 24 5.43 16.05 -5.66
N ARG A 25 6.65 16.57 -5.84
CA ARG A 25 7.39 16.49 -7.11
C ARG A 25 7.69 15.05 -7.51
N MET A 26 8.16 14.21 -6.58
CA MET A 26 8.45 12.80 -6.84
C MET A 26 7.18 12.02 -7.21
N LYS A 27 6.06 12.26 -6.52
CA LYS A 27 4.76 11.66 -6.87
C LYS A 27 4.25 12.13 -8.24
N ALA A 28 4.57 13.35 -8.67
CA ALA A 28 4.23 13.84 -9.99
C ALA A 28 5.09 13.15 -11.06
N ALA A 29 6.40 13.07 -10.86
CA ALA A 29 7.34 12.39 -11.76
C ALA A 29 6.98 10.90 -11.95
N LEU A 30 6.67 10.20 -10.85
CA LEU A 30 6.25 8.81 -10.90
C LEU A 30 4.95 8.61 -11.69
N ARG A 31 4.01 9.56 -11.59
CA ARG A 31 2.78 9.54 -12.40
C ARG A 31 3.05 9.77 -13.89
N SER A 32 4.01 10.63 -14.24
CA SER A 32 4.42 10.83 -15.63
C SER A 32 5.08 9.58 -16.22
N LEU A 33 6.03 8.98 -15.50
CA LEU A 33 6.69 7.74 -15.93
C LEU A 33 5.71 6.57 -16.10
N GLN A 34 4.71 6.45 -15.22
CA GLN A 34 3.64 5.46 -15.36
C GLN A 34 2.77 5.68 -16.61
N ARG A 35 2.54 6.95 -17.00
CA ARG A 35 1.80 7.26 -18.24
C ARG A 35 2.63 6.92 -19.47
N GLU A 36 3.91 7.27 -19.47
CA GLU A 36 4.85 6.95 -20.55
C GLU A 36 4.96 5.44 -20.75
N ARG A 37 5.18 4.68 -19.66
CA ARG A 37 5.24 3.22 -19.71
C ARG A 37 3.96 2.60 -20.28
N ARG A 38 2.80 3.13 -19.91
CA ARG A 38 1.50 2.64 -20.41
C ARG A 38 1.26 3.00 -21.88
N ALA A 39 1.79 4.12 -22.36
CA ALA A 39 1.73 4.49 -23.77
C ALA A 39 2.59 3.54 -24.62
N VAL A 40 3.78 3.16 -24.14
CA VAL A 40 4.67 2.20 -24.81
C VAL A 40 4.06 0.79 -24.86
N GLU A 41 3.37 0.34 -23.82
CA GLU A 41 2.68 -0.97 -23.79
C GLU A 41 1.46 -1.05 -24.76
N THR A 42 1.05 0.03 -25.41
CA THR A 42 -0.16 0.05 -26.27
C THR A 42 0.14 -0.15 -27.77
N GLU A 43 1.41 -0.07 -28.22
CA GLU A 43 1.74 -0.21 -29.65
C GLU A 43 1.95 -1.66 -30.13
N GLU A 44 1.92 -2.66 -29.23
CA GLU A 44 2.25 -4.05 -29.59
C GLU A 44 1.08 -5.06 -29.47
N SER A 45 -0.18 -4.61 -29.47
CA SER A 45 -1.33 -5.54 -29.51
C SER A 45 -2.59 -4.95 -30.13
N THR A 46 -2.87 -5.32 -31.38
CA THR A 46 -4.17 -5.16 -32.06
C THR A 46 -5.17 -6.26 -31.62
N PRO A 47 -6.49 -6.14 -31.89
CA PRO A 47 -7.44 -5.81 -30.83
C PRO A 47 -8.59 -6.83 -30.69
N ILE A 48 -9.09 -7.05 -29.48
CA ILE A 48 -10.44 -7.62 -29.27
C ILE A 48 -11.10 -6.93 -28.07
N GLY A 49 -12.32 -6.43 -28.29
CA GLY A 49 -13.29 -6.27 -27.22
C GLY A 49 -13.47 -4.85 -26.70
N GLN A 50 -14.44 -4.17 -27.30
CA GLN A 50 -15.05 -2.95 -26.80
C GLN A 50 -15.36 -3.04 -25.29
N ASN A 51 -14.93 -2.04 -24.53
CA ASN A 51 -15.78 -1.44 -23.51
C ASN A 51 -15.32 -0.03 -23.20
N LYS A 52 -16.05 0.95 -23.76
CA LYS A 52 -16.04 2.33 -23.27
C LYS A 52 -16.51 2.32 -21.82
N ARG A 53 -15.59 2.43 -20.86
CA ARG A 53 -15.94 2.80 -19.48
C ARG A 53 -15.06 3.94 -19.02
N GLY A 54 -15.66 5.11 -19.10
CA GLY A 54 -15.55 6.29 -18.23
C GLY A 54 -14.22 6.55 -17.53
N ALA A 55 -13.74 7.77 -17.72
CA ALA A 55 -12.75 8.46 -16.91
C ALA A 55 -12.74 7.96 -15.45
N LYS A 56 -11.61 7.38 -15.00
CA LYS A 56 -11.39 7.04 -13.60
C LYS A 56 -11.16 8.31 -12.79
N ALA A 57 -12.26 9.00 -12.50
CA ALA A 57 -12.34 9.94 -11.40
C ALA A 57 -11.92 9.22 -10.13
N ASN A 58 -10.85 9.74 -9.50
CA ASN A 58 -10.51 9.66 -8.08
C ASN A 58 -11.31 8.65 -7.24
N ARG A 59 -11.16 7.34 -7.51
CA ARG A 59 -11.81 6.32 -6.69
C ARG A 59 -11.06 6.27 -5.35
N PRO A 60 -11.76 6.37 -4.20
CA PRO A 60 -11.14 6.11 -2.91
C PRO A 60 -10.43 4.75 -2.98
N VAL A 61 -9.19 4.69 -2.49
CA VAL A 61 -8.43 3.45 -2.43
C VAL A 61 -9.29 2.44 -1.69
N SER A 62 -9.64 1.32 -2.34
CA SER A 62 -10.51 0.33 -1.71
C SER A 62 -9.80 -0.29 -0.51
N ASP A 63 -10.55 -0.57 0.56
CA ASP A 63 -10.04 -1.27 1.75
C ASP A 63 -9.22 -2.51 1.39
N ALA A 64 -9.64 -3.25 0.36
CA ALA A 64 -8.92 -4.41 -0.13
C ALA A 64 -7.49 -4.06 -0.59
N LYS A 65 -7.33 -2.98 -1.35
CA LYS A 65 -6.01 -2.54 -1.82
C LYS A 65 -5.15 -2.06 -0.67
N VAL A 66 -5.74 -1.38 0.32
CA VAL A 66 -5.03 -0.95 1.53
C VAL A 66 -4.54 -2.17 2.33
N ILE A 67 -5.43 -3.15 2.57
CA ILE A 67 -5.11 -4.38 3.29
C ILE A 67 -3.99 -5.16 2.59
N LEU A 68 -4.08 -5.36 1.27
CA LEU A 68 -3.06 -6.13 0.53
C LEU A 68 -1.70 -5.43 0.50
N SER A 69 -1.67 -4.11 0.26
CA SER A 69 -0.42 -3.34 0.29
C SER A 69 0.23 -3.40 1.67
N PHE A 70 -0.56 -3.22 2.72
CA PHE A 70 -0.08 -3.27 4.10
C PHE A 70 0.42 -4.67 4.49
N ALA A 71 -0.36 -5.72 4.20
CA ALA A 71 0.03 -7.09 4.48
C ALA A 71 1.33 -7.48 3.79
N ARG A 72 1.54 -7.01 2.54
CA ARG A 72 2.80 -7.23 1.81
C ARG A 72 3.99 -6.57 2.50
N GLU A 73 3.84 -5.35 2.97
CA GLU A 73 4.92 -4.64 3.68
C GLU A 73 5.21 -5.31 5.03
N GLU A 74 4.18 -5.67 5.78
CA GLU A 74 4.34 -6.32 7.09
C GLU A 74 4.93 -7.71 7.01
N LEU A 75 4.48 -8.57 6.08
CA LEU A 75 5.03 -9.93 5.93
C LEU A 75 6.52 -9.89 5.59
N ARG A 76 6.95 -8.95 4.74
CA ARG A 76 8.38 -8.75 4.45
C ARG A 76 9.15 -8.22 5.65
N ARG A 77 8.57 -7.29 6.41
CA ARG A 77 9.22 -6.68 7.58
C ARG A 77 9.43 -7.70 8.69
N VAL A 78 8.41 -8.51 8.95
CA VAL A 78 8.37 -9.44 10.08
C VAL A 78 9.09 -10.75 9.74
N GLY A 79 9.05 -11.17 8.47
CA GLY A 79 9.78 -12.34 8.02
C GLY A 79 9.20 -13.67 8.53
N HIS A 80 7.92 -13.71 8.89
CA HIS A 80 7.18 -14.94 9.19
C HIS A 80 5.70 -14.80 8.82
N PRO A 81 4.96 -15.92 8.66
CA PRO A 81 3.52 -15.88 8.41
C PRO A 81 2.79 -15.07 9.48
N LEU A 82 1.78 -14.30 9.06
CA LEU A 82 0.93 -13.53 9.95
C LEU A 82 -0.51 -14.01 9.84
N ASN A 83 -1.16 -14.21 10.96
CA ASN A 83 -2.57 -14.56 11.01
C ASN A 83 -3.46 -13.34 10.76
N ARG A 84 -4.75 -13.60 10.47
CA ARG A 84 -5.72 -12.53 10.17
C ARG A 84 -5.91 -11.53 11.32
N ALA A 85 -5.75 -11.95 12.56
CA ALA A 85 -5.90 -11.10 13.73
C ALA A 85 -4.69 -10.17 13.88
N GLU A 86 -3.48 -10.68 13.70
CA GLU A 86 -2.23 -9.91 13.69
C GLU A 86 -2.22 -8.88 12.57
N ILE A 87 -2.65 -9.26 11.36
CA ILE A 87 -2.75 -8.31 10.24
C ILE A 87 -3.76 -7.19 10.57
N ALA A 88 -4.92 -7.54 11.14
CA ALA A 88 -5.93 -6.56 11.53
C ALA A 88 -5.47 -5.65 12.68
N GLU A 89 -4.78 -6.20 13.68
CA GLU A 89 -4.21 -5.46 14.81
C GLU A 89 -3.11 -4.50 14.33
N ARG A 90 -2.19 -4.97 13.49
CA ARG A 90 -1.13 -4.14 12.90
C ARG A 90 -1.71 -3.02 12.03
N LEU A 91 -2.78 -3.29 11.28
CA LEU A 91 -3.51 -2.25 10.53
C LEU A 91 -4.05 -1.16 11.47
N ALA A 92 -4.74 -1.58 12.56
CA ALA A 92 -5.29 -0.66 13.55
C ALA A 92 -4.18 0.17 14.23
N ASN A 93 -3.09 -0.48 14.65
CA ASN A 93 -1.93 0.17 15.26
C ASN A 93 -1.21 1.14 14.31
N SER A 94 -1.33 0.94 13.00
CA SER A 94 -0.79 1.85 11.97
C SER A 94 -1.72 3.03 11.64
N GLY A 95 -2.82 3.18 12.39
CA GLY A 95 -3.83 4.23 12.14
C GLY A 95 -4.69 3.97 10.91
N ILE A 96 -4.67 2.77 10.34
CA ILE A 96 -5.44 2.41 9.15
C ILE A 96 -6.77 1.81 9.58
N ALA A 97 -7.84 2.61 9.47
CA ALA A 97 -9.20 2.14 9.72
C ALA A 97 -9.75 1.39 8.50
N ILE A 98 -10.19 0.15 8.70
CA ILE A 98 -10.98 -0.59 7.71
C ILE A 98 -12.45 -0.20 7.88
N GLY A 99 -13.07 0.38 6.84
CA GLY A 99 -14.47 0.82 6.87
C GLY A 99 -15.52 -0.31 6.86
N ALA A 100 -15.14 -1.53 7.27
CA ALA A 100 -15.99 -2.71 7.27
C ALA A 100 -16.57 -2.97 8.67
N LYS A 101 -17.84 -3.39 8.72
CA LYS A 101 -18.53 -3.78 9.96
C LYS A 101 -17.78 -4.88 10.74
N ALA A 102 -17.09 -5.77 10.04
CA ALA A 102 -16.25 -6.82 10.60
C ALA A 102 -14.84 -6.76 9.96
N PRO A 103 -13.89 -6.03 10.57
CA PRO A 103 -12.55 -5.85 10.01
C PRO A 103 -11.77 -7.16 9.85
N LEU A 104 -11.85 -8.09 10.81
CA LEU A 104 -11.16 -9.39 10.73
C LEU A 104 -11.67 -10.22 9.54
N ASP A 105 -12.99 -10.32 9.38
CA ASP A 105 -13.59 -11.06 8.25
C ASP A 105 -13.24 -10.42 6.92
N ARG A 106 -13.15 -9.09 6.90
CA ARG A 106 -12.73 -8.34 5.71
C ARG A 106 -11.29 -8.67 5.35
N VAL A 107 -10.36 -8.67 6.31
CA VAL A 107 -8.95 -9.04 6.10
C VAL A 107 -8.87 -10.47 5.60
N ALA A 108 -9.51 -11.42 6.29
CA ALA A 108 -9.48 -12.84 5.90
C ALA A 108 -9.99 -13.03 4.47
N LYS A 109 -11.13 -12.41 4.11
CA LYS A 109 -11.70 -12.49 2.76
C LYS A 109 -10.79 -11.88 1.70
N VAL A 110 -10.17 -10.73 2.00
CA VAL A 110 -9.27 -10.06 1.06
C VAL A 110 -8.00 -10.87 0.84
N MET A 111 -7.38 -11.37 1.91
CA MET A 111 -6.18 -12.21 1.83
C MET A 111 -6.47 -13.52 1.08
N TRP A 112 -7.59 -14.18 1.37
CA TRP A 112 -8.00 -15.43 0.70
C TRP A 112 -8.23 -15.26 -0.80
N LEU A 113 -8.84 -14.14 -1.22
CA LEU A 113 -9.12 -13.90 -2.64
C LEU A 113 -7.88 -13.47 -3.44
N ALA A 114 -6.81 -13.06 -2.77
CA ALA A 114 -5.60 -12.56 -3.40
C ALA A 114 -4.65 -13.72 -3.73
N LYS A 115 -4.40 -13.93 -5.02
CA LYS A 115 -3.50 -15.00 -5.52
C LYS A 115 -2.04 -14.86 -5.09
N GLU A 116 -1.64 -13.69 -4.61
CA GLU A 116 -0.26 -13.43 -4.15
C GLU A 116 0.01 -13.99 -2.75
N PHE A 117 -1.04 -14.35 -2.00
CA PHE A 117 -0.94 -14.90 -0.67
C PHE A 117 -1.45 -16.33 -0.63
N GLN A 118 -0.82 -17.15 0.20
CA GLN A 118 -1.26 -18.50 0.52
C GLN A 118 -1.42 -18.64 2.03
N ASN A 119 -2.40 -19.45 2.46
CA ASN A 119 -2.52 -19.81 3.86
C ASN A 119 -1.51 -20.91 4.18
N VAL A 120 -0.68 -20.68 5.19
CA VAL A 120 0.36 -21.63 5.64
C VAL A 120 0.23 -21.77 7.14
N GLY A 121 -0.17 -22.96 7.60
CA GLY A 121 -0.43 -23.20 9.02
C GLY A 121 -1.56 -22.32 9.55
N ASP A 122 -1.23 -21.46 10.51
CA ASP A 122 -2.16 -20.50 11.13
C ASP A 122 -2.14 -19.11 10.48
N GLY A 123 -1.24 -18.87 9.51
CA GLY A 123 -0.96 -17.56 8.95
C GLY A 123 -1.11 -17.47 7.44
N TYR A 124 -0.87 -16.27 6.91
CA TYR A 124 -0.71 -16.00 5.50
C TYR A 124 0.76 -15.72 5.18
N TRP A 125 1.23 -16.24 4.04
CA TRP A 125 2.56 -15.99 3.49
C TRP A 125 2.48 -15.72 1.99
N PHE A 126 3.59 -15.30 1.37
CA PHE A 126 3.66 -15.13 -0.08
C PHE A 126 3.55 -16.46 -0.81
N ALA A 127 2.72 -16.51 -1.84
CA ALA A 127 2.57 -17.68 -2.69
C ALA A 127 3.86 -17.91 -3.50
N GLY A 128 4.42 -19.13 -3.40
CA GLY A 128 5.65 -19.51 -4.11
C GLY A 128 6.97 -19.09 -3.45
N GLU A 129 6.93 -18.40 -2.30
CA GLU A 129 8.13 -18.14 -1.50
C GLU A 129 8.34 -19.24 -0.45
N PRO A 130 9.61 -19.55 -0.10
CA PRO A 130 9.90 -20.49 0.98
C PRO A 130 9.33 -19.94 2.30
N VAL A 131 8.62 -20.80 3.02
CA VAL A 131 8.03 -20.45 4.30
C VAL A 131 9.15 -20.46 5.34
N PRO A 132 9.41 -19.35 6.03
CA PRO A 132 10.41 -19.30 7.10
C PRO A 132 9.99 -20.21 8.26
N PRO A 133 10.95 -20.83 8.97
CA PRO A 133 10.64 -21.68 10.11
C PRO A 133 9.91 -20.85 11.20
N ASN A 134 8.81 -21.40 11.72
CA ASN A 134 8.10 -20.79 12.85
C ASN A 134 9.07 -20.60 14.03
N LYS A 135 9.06 -19.41 14.63
CA LYS A 135 9.81 -19.09 15.84
C LYS A 135 9.17 -19.71 17.08
#